data_AF-A0A5S5DTI1-F1
#
_entry.id   AF-A0A5S5DTI1-F1
#
_cell.length_a   1.000
_cell.length_b   1.000
_cell.length_c   1.000
_cell.angle_alpha   90.00
_cell.angle_beta   90.00
_cell.angle_gamma   90.00
#
_symmetry.space_group_name_H-M   'P 1'
#
loop_
_entity.id
_entity.type
_entity.pdbx_description
1 polymer ?
#
loop_
_entity_poly.entity_id
_entity_poly.type
_entity_poly.pdbx_seq_one_letter_code
_entity_poly.pdbx_strand_id
1 'polypeptide(L)'
;MNLSKTAKRAFANKTLKNSWEAQFAQQRKSKLIAFQHGYWNRNNKQHGFYNLLNGLITDNVHLVNKSLIYLYNQEEVNYDLDKDFILDKLLKNKDLVQNVSALFTKNIDVYNLDYVVYFINYWLTRAESLTAEAQKNLLNLYTHTTFRVLQNWNEDSKDVARILHPDNVEPLFKVYKAKSTIDALHLNYHMAKIEYFNKLNQKDRIQESFDFVTTNFKNSTKTIDDKIALASFFNVWNSYDTAKQLLLEEFSKDNLNEEAAFMLAKILIADANKNDEVSAKLQKKAIEFNKERWCNWITKDFQNLQLKHVKGMYCSTCSQQ
;
A
#
# COMPACT_ATOMS: atom_id res chain seq x y z
N MET A 1 30.85 -32.57 -13.57
CA MET A 1 32.23 -32.70 -13.06
C MET A 1 32.33 -31.95 -11.74
N ASN A 2 32.64 -32.65 -10.64
CA ASN A 2 32.72 -32.04 -9.31
C ASN A 2 34.15 -31.55 -9.08
N LEU A 3 34.44 -30.30 -9.45
CA LEU A 3 35.76 -29.70 -9.23
C LEU A 3 36.08 -29.63 -7.73
N SER A 4 37.32 -29.91 -7.37
CA SER A 4 37.81 -29.73 -5.99
C SER A 4 37.68 -28.28 -5.55
N LYS A 5 37.57 -28.02 -4.25
CA LYS A 5 37.44 -26.66 -3.68
C LYS A 5 38.57 -25.74 -4.13
N THR A 6 39.79 -26.30 -4.25
CA THR A 6 40.98 -25.59 -4.74
C THR A 6 40.87 -25.24 -6.21
N ALA A 7 40.40 -26.17 -7.06
CA ALA A 7 40.20 -25.92 -8.48
C ALA A 7 39.08 -24.90 -8.75
N LYS A 8 38.00 -24.93 -7.97
CA LYS A 8 36.92 -23.91 -8.04
C LYS A 8 37.43 -22.52 -7.68
N ARG A 9 38.27 -22.40 -6.64
CA ARG A 9 38.90 -21.12 -6.25
C ARG A 9 39.89 -20.61 -7.29
N ALA A 10 40.73 -21.49 -7.83
CA ALA A 10 41.68 -21.11 -8.89
C ALA A 10 40.95 -20.62 -10.15
N PHE A 11 39.85 -21.29 -10.52
CA PHE A 11 39.00 -20.87 -11.63
C PHE A 11 38.34 -19.51 -11.36
N ALA A 12 37.69 -19.34 -10.20
CA ALA A 12 37.08 -18.05 -9.83
C ALA A 12 38.10 -16.91 -9.82
N ASN A 13 39.27 -17.12 -9.22
CA ASN A 13 40.35 -16.12 -9.17
C ASN A 13 40.94 -15.80 -10.54
N LYS A 14 40.88 -16.71 -11.52
CA LYS A 14 41.38 -16.47 -12.88
C LYS A 14 40.32 -15.80 -13.75
N THR A 15 39.07 -16.25 -13.67
CA THR A 15 37.97 -15.82 -14.53
C THR A 15 37.36 -14.50 -14.06
N LEU A 16 37.27 -14.28 -12.73
CA LEU A 16 36.61 -13.12 -12.14
C LEU A 16 37.57 -12.01 -11.71
N LYS A 17 38.90 -12.19 -11.90
CA LYS A 17 39.91 -11.23 -11.46
C LYS A 17 39.63 -9.81 -11.94
N ASN A 18 39.38 -9.67 -13.24
CA ASN A 18 39.13 -8.37 -13.86
C ASN A 18 37.80 -7.76 -13.40
N SER A 19 36.78 -8.61 -13.17
CA SER A 19 35.49 -8.17 -12.61
C SER A 19 35.64 -7.69 -11.16
N TRP A 20 36.45 -8.37 -10.35
CA TRP A 20 36.77 -7.96 -8.98
C TRP A 20 37.60 -6.68 -8.96
N GLU A 21 38.62 -6.55 -9.81
CA GLU A 21 39.42 -5.33 -9.93
C GLU A 21 38.54 -4.13 -10.35
N ALA A 22 37.62 -4.33 -11.30
CA ALA A 22 36.66 -3.30 -11.68
C ALA A 22 35.69 -2.93 -10.54
N GLN A 23 35.19 -3.93 -9.81
CA GLN A 23 34.29 -3.72 -8.68
C GLN A 23 35.02 -3.03 -7.50
N PHE A 24 36.25 -3.43 -7.18
CA PHE A 24 37.09 -2.76 -6.21
C PHE A 24 37.46 -1.34 -6.64
N ALA A 25 37.73 -1.10 -7.93
CA ALA A 25 37.97 0.24 -8.44
C ALA A 25 36.73 1.13 -8.30
N GLN A 26 35.52 0.58 -8.52
CA GLN A 26 34.27 1.29 -8.26
C GLN A 26 34.05 1.56 -6.77
N GLN A 27 34.32 0.59 -5.89
CA GLN A 27 34.23 0.75 -4.43
C GLN A 27 35.27 1.74 -3.88
N ARG A 28 36.45 1.84 -4.51
CA ARG A 28 37.52 2.78 -4.16
C ARG A 28 37.34 4.18 -4.73
N LYS A 29 36.27 4.46 -5.48
CA LYS A 29 35.92 5.84 -5.84
C LYS A 29 35.51 6.59 -4.57
N SER A 30 36.47 7.26 -3.95
CA SER A 30 36.23 8.18 -2.85
C SER A 30 35.24 9.25 -3.29
N LYS A 31 34.08 9.32 -2.64
CA LYS A 31 33.10 10.37 -2.86
C LYS A 31 33.52 11.59 -2.05
N LEU A 32 33.89 12.69 -2.70
CA LEU A 32 34.02 13.98 -2.04
C LEU A 32 32.60 14.55 -1.84
N ILE A 33 32.19 14.71 -0.58
CA ILE A 33 31.01 15.51 -0.24
C ILE A 33 31.50 16.92 0.03
N ALA A 34 31.42 17.79 -0.98
CA ALA A 34 31.75 19.20 -0.84
C ALA A 34 30.49 20.00 -0.47
N PHE A 35 30.50 20.63 0.70
CA PHE A 35 29.47 21.58 1.09
C PHE A 35 29.89 22.99 0.68
N GLN A 36 29.14 23.60 -0.24
CA GLN A 36 29.35 25.00 -0.59
C GLN A 36 28.51 25.87 0.32
N HIS A 37 29.15 26.85 0.97
CA HIS A 37 28.47 27.88 1.74
C HIS A 37 27.92 28.94 0.78
N GLY A 38 26.62 29.26 0.89
CA GLY A 38 25.98 30.24 0.03
C GLY A 38 24.53 30.52 0.45
N TYR A 39 23.96 31.60 -0.09
CA TYR A 39 22.55 31.97 0.13
C TYR A 39 21.69 31.39 -0.97
N TRP A 40 20.71 30.55 -0.60
CA TRP A 40 19.75 30.00 -1.54
C TRP A 40 18.49 30.86 -1.60
N ASN A 41 18.02 31.15 -2.81
CA ASN A 41 16.72 31.80 -3.00
C ASN A 41 15.60 30.92 -2.43
N ARG A 42 14.68 31.50 -1.65
CA ARG A 42 13.50 30.81 -1.10
C ARG A 42 12.59 30.24 -2.18
N ASN A 43 12.63 30.81 -3.38
CA ASN A 43 11.86 30.35 -4.54
C ASN A 43 12.50 29.13 -5.23
N ASN A 44 13.70 28.71 -4.82
CA ASN A 44 14.31 27.49 -5.36
C ASN A 44 13.54 26.26 -4.85
N LYS A 45 13.10 25.38 -5.77
CA LYS A 45 12.42 24.11 -5.43
C LYS A 45 13.23 23.27 -4.42
N GLN A 46 14.57 23.33 -4.48
CA GLN A 46 15.49 22.61 -3.61
C GLN A 46 15.71 23.26 -2.23
N HIS A 47 15.11 24.43 -1.96
CA HIS A 47 15.34 25.19 -0.72
C HIS A 47 15.06 24.35 0.54
N GLY A 48 13.98 23.58 0.54
CA GLY A 48 13.65 22.67 1.64
C GLY A 48 14.74 21.61 1.86
N PHE A 49 15.26 21.02 0.79
CA PHE A 49 16.28 19.99 0.88
C PHE A 49 17.63 20.55 1.33
N TYR A 50 18.02 21.74 0.88
CA TYR A 50 19.24 22.39 1.37
C TYR A 50 19.15 22.74 2.85
N ASN A 51 17.99 23.23 3.32
CA ASN A 51 17.78 23.46 4.74
C ASN A 51 17.81 22.16 5.55
N LEU A 52 17.28 21.06 4.99
CA LEU A 52 17.39 19.73 5.59
C LEU A 52 18.86 19.36 5.78
N LEU A 53 19.67 19.42 4.72
CA LEU A 53 21.10 19.10 4.78
C LEU A 53 21.84 19.99 5.78
N ASN A 54 21.63 21.30 5.73
CA ASN A 54 22.24 22.24 6.66
C ASN A 54 21.86 21.92 8.12
N GLY A 55 20.59 21.62 8.36
CA GLY A 55 20.11 21.20 9.68
C GLY A 55 20.76 19.91 10.17
N LEU A 56 20.92 18.90 9.30
CA LEU A 56 21.56 17.63 9.65
C LEU A 56 23.07 17.78 9.93
N ILE A 57 23.75 18.68 9.21
CA ILE A 57 25.19 18.96 9.40
C ILE A 57 25.43 19.73 10.69
N THR A 58 24.57 20.71 10.99
CA THR A 58 24.69 21.58 12.17
C THR A 58 23.99 21.01 13.41
N ASP A 59 23.44 19.80 13.33
CA ASP A 59 22.64 19.16 14.36
C ASP A 59 21.46 20.03 14.87
N ASN A 60 20.93 20.88 13.98
CA ASN A 60 19.78 21.75 14.26
C ASN A 60 18.46 21.03 13.96
N VAL A 61 17.99 20.28 14.94
CA VAL A 61 16.75 19.47 14.88
C VAL A 61 15.53 20.28 14.45
N HIS A 62 15.40 21.51 14.94
CA HIS A 62 14.28 22.38 14.60
C HIS A 62 14.27 22.72 13.10
N LEU A 63 15.44 23.06 12.53
CA LEU A 63 15.58 23.33 11.10
C LEU A 63 15.29 22.07 10.27
N VAL A 64 15.78 20.91 10.70
CA VAL A 64 15.51 19.61 10.05
C VAL A 64 14.00 19.35 10.00
N ASN A 65 13.31 19.44 11.14
CA ASN A 65 11.86 19.21 11.21
C ASN A 65 11.07 20.19 10.33
N LYS A 66 11.40 21.49 10.37
CA LYS A 66 10.77 22.49 9.50
C LYS A 66 10.98 22.17 8.02
N SER A 67 12.17 21.67 7.69
CA SER A 67 12.51 21.26 6.32
C SER A 67 11.73 20.02 5.88
N LEU A 68 11.63 19.00 6.73
CA LEU A 68 10.83 17.79 6.43
C LEU A 68 9.36 18.13 6.18
N ILE A 69 8.77 19.04 6.97
CA ILE A 69 7.39 19.52 6.75
C ILE A 69 7.26 20.24 5.41
N TYR A 70 8.22 21.12 5.09
CA TYR A 70 8.24 21.82 3.81
C TYR A 70 8.31 20.84 2.63
N LEU A 71 9.18 19.83 2.71
CA LEU A 71 9.32 18.77 1.71
C LEU A 71 8.04 17.93 1.59
N TYR A 72 7.38 17.63 2.72
CA TYR A 72 6.11 16.91 2.73
C TYR A 72 5.01 17.64 1.96
N ASN A 73 5.00 18.97 1.97
CA ASN A 73 3.98 19.77 1.28
C ASN A 73 4.25 20.00 -0.21
N GLN A 74 5.41 19.58 -0.73
CA GLN A 74 5.71 19.70 -2.16
C GLN A 74 5.05 18.57 -2.97
N GLU A 75 4.69 18.88 -4.22
CA GLU A 75 4.05 17.94 -5.16
C GLU A 75 5.07 17.04 -5.86
N GLU A 76 6.24 17.57 -6.22
CA GLU A 76 7.32 16.83 -6.87
C GLU A 76 8.39 16.46 -5.83
N VAL A 77 8.54 15.16 -5.56
CA VAL A 77 9.53 14.65 -4.60
C VAL A 77 10.51 13.78 -5.36
N ASN A 78 11.74 14.28 -5.55
CA ASN A 78 12.88 13.47 -5.96
C ASN A 78 14.11 13.95 -5.17
N TYR A 79 14.04 13.77 -3.85
CA TYR A 79 15.14 14.06 -2.95
C TYR A 79 15.80 12.75 -2.56
N ASP A 80 17.10 12.67 -2.84
CA ASP A 80 17.96 11.55 -2.45
C ASP A 80 18.21 11.63 -0.94
N LEU A 81 17.28 11.05 -0.17
CA LEU A 81 17.36 10.85 1.28
C LEU A 81 18.06 9.53 1.65
N ASP A 82 18.32 8.69 0.65
CA ASP A 82 18.99 7.40 0.72
C ASP A 82 20.52 7.51 0.78
N LYS A 83 21.08 8.71 0.99
CA LYS A 83 22.50 8.85 1.33
C LYS A 83 22.75 8.38 2.76
N ASP A 84 23.76 7.52 2.92
CA ASP A 84 24.14 6.94 4.22
C ASP A 84 24.29 7.98 5.34
N PHE A 85 24.88 9.15 5.06
CA PHE A 85 25.04 10.20 6.08
C PHE A 85 23.71 10.84 6.49
N ILE A 86 22.75 10.97 5.56
CA ILE A 86 21.42 11.52 5.84
C ILE A 86 20.70 10.52 6.73
N LEU A 87 20.66 9.26 6.32
CA LEU A 87 20.01 8.19 7.09
C LEU A 87 20.60 8.08 8.50
N ASP A 88 21.93 8.03 8.64
CA ASP A 88 22.60 7.98 9.95
C ASP A 88 22.19 9.15 10.87
N LYS A 89 22.11 10.37 10.32
CA LYS A 89 21.66 11.54 11.09
C LYS A 89 20.17 11.47 11.44
N LEU A 90 19.31 10.98 10.53
CA LEU A 90 17.88 10.80 10.79
C LEU A 90 17.62 9.72 11.86
N LEU A 91 18.44 8.66 11.92
CA LEU A 91 18.31 7.58 12.89
C LEU A 91 18.81 7.93 14.30
N LYS A 92 19.64 8.97 14.44
CA LYS A 92 20.17 9.41 15.74
C LYS A 92 19.17 10.22 16.55
N ASN A 93 18.12 10.76 15.93
CA ASN A 93 17.24 11.70 16.59
C ASN A 93 15.76 11.27 16.52
N LYS A 94 15.23 10.88 17.68
CA LYS A 94 13.84 10.43 17.83
C LYS A 94 12.80 11.50 17.50
N ASP A 95 13.13 12.78 17.63
CA ASP A 95 12.21 13.90 17.39
C ASP A 95 11.97 14.13 15.89
N LEU A 96 12.72 13.44 15.02
CA LEU A 96 12.54 13.49 13.57
C LEU A 96 11.63 12.36 13.06
N VAL A 97 11.42 11.30 13.84
CA VAL A 97 10.79 10.05 13.39
C VAL A 97 9.41 10.26 12.82
N GLN A 98 8.61 11.11 13.47
CA GLN A 98 7.25 11.42 13.03
C GLN A 98 7.23 12.00 11.60
N ASN A 99 8.08 12.98 11.32
CA ASN A 99 8.09 13.70 10.05
C ASN A 99 8.79 12.89 8.94
N VAL A 100 9.86 12.17 9.27
CA VAL A 100 10.51 11.25 8.33
C VAL A 100 9.54 10.15 7.91
N SER A 101 8.84 9.54 8.88
CA SER A 101 7.87 8.48 8.58
C SER A 101 6.72 8.97 7.70
N ALA A 102 6.22 10.18 7.95
CA ALA A 102 5.18 10.80 7.11
C ALA A 102 5.67 11.05 5.68
N LEU A 103 6.88 11.61 5.53
CA LEU A 103 7.47 11.90 4.23
C LEU A 103 7.73 10.63 3.41
N PHE A 104 8.27 9.59 4.05
CA PHE A 104 8.46 8.27 3.45
C PHE A 104 7.12 7.63 3.06
N THR A 105 6.10 7.73 3.91
CA THR A 105 4.77 7.17 3.59
C THR A 105 4.16 7.85 2.36
N LYS A 106 4.21 9.19 2.30
CA LYS A 106 3.64 9.96 1.19
C LYS A 106 4.27 9.59 -0.16
N ASN A 107 5.58 9.38 -0.18
CA ASN A 107 6.35 9.18 -1.43
C ASN A 107 7.04 7.82 -1.42
N ILE A 108 6.33 6.78 -0.95
CA ILE A 108 6.92 5.48 -0.68
C ILE A 108 7.59 4.86 -1.91
N ASP A 109 7.05 5.12 -3.10
CA ASP A 109 7.58 4.59 -4.35
C ASP A 109 8.86 5.26 -4.84
N VAL A 110 9.18 6.44 -4.32
CA VAL A 110 10.38 7.21 -4.69
C VAL A 110 11.60 6.70 -3.95
N TYR A 111 11.45 6.28 -2.69
CA TYR A 111 12.57 5.90 -1.83
C TYR A 111 12.98 4.44 -2.03
N ASN A 112 14.29 4.21 -1.84
CA ASN A 112 14.86 2.87 -1.82
C ASN A 112 14.25 2.05 -0.68
N LEU A 113 13.72 0.87 -1.02
CA LEU A 113 13.01 -0.01 -0.10
C LEU A 113 13.89 -0.45 1.08
N ASP A 114 15.16 -0.77 0.85
CA ASP A 114 16.07 -1.26 1.90
C ASP A 114 16.30 -0.19 2.97
N TYR A 115 16.41 1.08 2.57
CA TYR A 115 16.56 2.21 3.47
C TYR A 115 15.30 2.41 4.32
N VAL A 116 14.12 2.33 3.70
CA VAL A 116 12.84 2.45 4.40
C VAL A 116 12.67 1.31 5.40
N VAL A 117 12.95 0.08 5.00
CA VAL A 117 12.88 -1.11 5.87
C VAL A 117 13.89 -1.01 7.01
N TYR A 118 15.11 -0.57 6.75
CA TYR A 118 16.11 -0.36 7.80
C TYR A 118 15.66 0.70 8.81
N PHE A 119 15.14 1.84 8.33
CA PHE A 119 14.59 2.89 9.18
C PHE A 119 13.44 2.39 10.06
N ILE A 120 12.50 1.64 9.47
CA ILE A 120 11.38 1.02 10.19
C ILE A 120 11.88 0.12 11.32
N ASN A 121 12.74 -0.85 11.00
CA ASN A 121 13.21 -1.82 11.99
C ASN A 121 14.03 -1.17 13.10
N TYR A 122 14.87 -0.19 12.76
CA TYR A 122 15.64 0.55 13.74
C TYR A 122 14.73 1.24 14.78
N TRP A 123 13.64 1.87 14.34
CA TRP A 123 12.75 2.60 15.24
C TRP A 123 11.70 1.73 15.91
N LEU A 124 11.25 0.64 15.28
CA LEU A 124 10.33 -0.32 15.90
C LEU A 124 10.92 -0.95 17.16
N THR A 125 12.20 -1.32 17.14
CA THR A 125 12.92 -1.85 18.32
C THR A 125 13.09 -0.83 19.45
N ARG A 126 12.77 0.45 19.19
CA ARG A 126 12.88 1.58 20.13
C ARG A 126 11.54 2.32 20.29
N ALA A 127 10.44 1.71 19.87
CA ALA A 127 9.15 2.39 19.76
C ALA A 127 8.70 3.03 21.07
N GLU A 128 8.98 2.40 22.21
CA GLU A 128 8.65 2.92 23.56
C GLU A 128 9.29 4.28 23.87
N SER A 129 10.41 4.62 23.21
CA SER A 129 11.09 5.91 23.38
C SER A 129 10.45 7.07 22.60
N LEU A 130 9.54 6.73 21.68
CA LEU A 130 8.88 7.66 20.75
C LEU A 130 7.58 8.21 21.34
N THR A 131 7.17 9.37 20.84
CA THR A 131 5.84 9.93 21.13
C THR A 131 4.74 9.09 20.45
N ALA A 132 3.50 9.18 20.94
CA ALA A 132 2.36 8.47 20.36
C ALA A 132 2.15 8.82 18.86
N GLU A 133 2.37 10.08 18.47
CA GLU A 133 2.27 10.52 17.07
C GLU A 133 3.43 9.99 16.21
N ALA A 134 4.65 9.94 16.76
CA ALA A 134 5.79 9.37 16.06
C ALA A 134 5.61 7.86 15.83
N GLN A 135 5.16 7.13 16.87
CA GLN A 135 4.79 5.72 16.75
C GLN A 135 3.68 5.52 15.71
N LYS A 136 2.65 6.38 15.71
CA LYS A 136 1.53 6.30 14.76
C LYS A 136 2.02 6.41 13.32
N ASN A 137 2.84 7.42 13.01
CA ASN A 137 3.39 7.60 11.67
C ASN A 137 4.37 6.47 11.28
N LEU A 138 5.17 5.97 12.22
CA LEU A 138 6.06 4.84 12.00
C LEU A 138 5.29 3.56 11.65
N LEU A 139 4.20 3.28 12.37
CA LEU A 139 3.33 2.14 12.08
C LEU A 139 2.58 2.30 10.75
N ASN A 140 2.21 3.53 10.39
CA ASN A 140 1.63 3.80 9.08
C ASN A 140 2.63 3.52 7.96
N LEU A 141 3.87 4.01 8.11
CA LEU A 141 4.96 3.72 7.19
C LEU A 141 5.21 2.20 7.08
N TYR A 142 5.27 1.50 8.20
CA TYR A 142 5.39 0.04 8.23
C TYR A 142 4.30 -0.62 7.40
N THR A 143 3.03 -0.24 7.62
CA THR A 143 1.89 -0.86 6.96
C THR A 143 1.90 -0.65 5.44
N HIS A 144 2.18 0.58 5.00
CA HIS A 144 2.33 0.89 3.58
C HIS A 144 3.53 0.17 2.94
N THR A 145 4.65 0.07 3.67
CA THR A 145 5.86 -0.63 3.19
C THR A 145 5.59 -2.12 3.03
N THR A 146 4.97 -2.75 4.03
CA THR A 146 4.57 -4.16 3.98
C THR A 146 3.67 -4.41 2.78
N PHE A 147 2.65 -3.58 2.56
CA PHE A 147 1.78 -3.71 1.40
C PHE A 147 2.55 -3.60 0.07
N ARG A 148 3.43 -2.60 -0.08
CA ARG A 148 4.27 -2.42 -1.28
C ARG A 148 5.13 -3.64 -1.58
N VAL A 149 5.74 -4.24 -0.55
CA VAL A 149 6.55 -5.47 -0.68
C VAL A 149 5.69 -6.63 -1.17
N LEU A 150 4.48 -6.78 -0.63
CA LEU A 150 3.57 -7.88 -0.96
C LEU A 150 2.99 -7.81 -2.38
N GLN A 151 2.88 -6.61 -2.96
CA GLN A 151 2.45 -6.42 -4.35
C GLN A 151 3.49 -6.97 -5.34
N ASN A 152 4.79 -6.93 -5.00
CA ASN A 152 5.89 -7.38 -5.86
C ASN A 152 6.51 -8.70 -5.36
N TRP A 153 5.66 -9.71 -5.13
CA TRP A 153 6.07 -10.97 -4.52
C TRP A 153 7.02 -11.82 -5.41
N ASN A 154 8.32 -11.64 -5.24
CA ASN A 154 9.44 -12.42 -5.79
C ASN A 154 10.36 -12.98 -4.68
N GLU A 155 11.46 -13.66 -5.02
CA GLU A 155 12.39 -14.22 -4.02
C GLU A 155 12.96 -13.13 -3.08
N ASP A 156 13.43 -12.00 -3.61
CA ASP A 156 13.98 -10.90 -2.80
C ASP A 156 12.93 -10.31 -1.84
N SER A 157 11.69 -10.14 -2.31
CA SER A 157 10.59 -9.61 -1.51
C SER A 157 10.17 -10.55 -0.37
N LYS A 158 10.41 -11.87 -0.48
CA LYS A 158 10.10 -12.83 0.59
C LYS A 158 11.00 -12.60 1.78
N ASP A 159 12.28 -12.35 1.53
CA ASP A 159 13.25 -12.07 2.59
C ASP A 159 12.90 -10.75 3.29
N VAL A 160 12.57 -9.71 2.52
CA VAL A 160 12.11 -8.43 3.08
C VAL A 160 10.80 -8.58 3.85
N ALA A 161 9.82 -9.31 3.31
CA ALA A 161 8.54 -9.54 3.95
C ALA A 161 8.70 -10.27 5.30
N ARG A 162 9.64 -11.23 5.38
CA ARG A 162 9.95 -11.92 6.63
C ARG A 162 10.44 -10.97 7.72
N ILE A 163 11.21 -9.95 7.36
CA ILE A 163 11.65 -8.92 8.30
C ILE A 163 10.46 -8.05 8.75
N LEU A 164 9.53 -7.79 7.84
CA LEU A 164 8.29 -7.06 8.09
C LEU A 164 7.14 -7.96 8.59
N HIS A 165 7.42 -9.05 9.31
CA HIS A 165 6.37 -9.94 9.82
C HIS A 165 5.36 -9.18 10.72
N PRO A 166 4.03 -9.30 10.51
CA PRO A 166 3.03 -8.56 11.29
C PRO A 166 3.14 -8.71 12.81
N ASP A 167 3.45 -9.92 13.28
CA ASP A 167 3.66 -10.20 14.71
C ASP A 167 4.73 -9.31 15.38
N ASN A 168 5.68 -8.75 14.61
CA ASN A 168 6.71 -7.85 15.14
C ASN A 168 6.14 -6.51 15.65
N VAL A 169 4.99 -6.08 15.12
CA VAL A 169 4.36 -4.80 15.45
C VAL A 169 3.03 -4.95 16.19
N GLU A 170 2.49 -6.17 16.28
CA GLU A 170 1.21 -6.44 16.92
C GLU A 170 1.08 -5.88 18.35
N PRO A 171 2.10 -5.96 19.23
CA PRO A 171 2.03 -5.35 20.56
C PRO A 171 1.81 -3.83 20.53
N LEU A 172 2.38 -3.13 19.54
CA LEU A 172 2.25 -1.68 19.39
C LEU A 172 0.83 -1.32 18.94
N PHE A 173 0.25 -2.08 18.00
CA PHE A 173 -1.14 -1.90 17.56
C PHE A 173 -2.18 -2.15 18.67
N LYS A 174 -1.88 -3.00 19.66
CA LYS A 174 -2.75 -3.20 20.84
C LYS A 174 -2.91 -1.93 21.67
N VAL A 175 -1.92 -1.04 21.70
CA VAL A 175 -1.99 0.25 22.43
C VAL A 175 -2.94 1.22 21.73
N TYR A 176 -2.95 1.23 20.39
CA TYR A 176 -3.87 2.03 19.58
C TYR A 176 -5.31 1.50 19.57
N LYS A 177 -5.56 0.34 20.17
CA LYS A 177 -6.90 -0.27 20.29
C LYS A 177 -7.84 0.50 21.22
N ALA A 178 -7.39 1.61 21.82
CA ALA A 178 -8.14 2.35 22.84
C ALA A 178 -8.32 3.83 22.48
N LYS A 179 -9.39 4.13 21.76
CA LYS A 179 -10.20 5.38 21.83
C LYS A 179 -11.25 5.33 20.71
N SER A 180 -12.44 4.81 21.04
CA SER A 180 -13.81 5.00 20.47
C SER A 180 -14.07 5.48 19.02
N THR A 181 -13.08 5.54 18.16
CA THR A 181 -13.09 6.01 16.79
C THR A 181 -12.16 5.09 16.03
N ILE A 182 -12.66 4.52 14.94
CA ILE A 182 -11.91 3.61 14.09
C ILE A 182 -10.61 4.29 13.67
N ASP A 183 -9.49 3.77 14.15
CA ASP A 183 -8.19 4.24 13.70
C ASP A 183 -7.92 3.58 12.35
N ALA A 184 -7.92 4.40 11.29
CA ALA A 184 -7.60 3.96 9.93
C ALA A 184 -6.26 3.19 9.88
N LEU A 185 -5.33 3.52 10.77
CA LEU A 185 -4.08 2.80 10.93
C LEU A 185 -4.29 1.32 11.31
N HIS A 186 -5.20 1.02 12.23
CA HIS A 186 -5.49 -0.35 12.66
C HIS A 186 -6.17 -1.15 11.54
N LEU A 187 -7.07 -0.51 10.77
CA LEU A 187 -7.65 -1.14 9.58
C LEU A 187 -6.58 -1.46 8.53
N ASN A 188 -5.71 -0.49 8.21
CA ASN A 188 -4.61 -0.70 7.27
C ASN A 188 -3.71 -1.85 7.72
N TYR A 189 -3.43 -1.96 9.02
CA TYR A 189 -2.65 -3.06 9.58
C TYR A 189 -3.30 -4.42 9.35
N HIS A 190 -4.61 -4.55 9.60
CA HIS A 190 -5.30 -5.80 9.32
C HIS A 190 -5.36 -6.09 7.82
N MET A 191 -5.51 -5.09 6.94
CA MET A 191 -5.41 -5.30 5.49
C MET A 191 -4.03 -5.86 5.11
N ALA A 192 -2.95 -5.30 5.66
CA ALA A 192 -1.59 -5.80 5.45
C ALA A 192 -1.39 -7.21 6.03
N LYS A 193 -1.97 -7.53 7.20
CA LYS A 193 -1.98 -8.90 7.76
C LYS A 193 -2.63 -9.89 6.79
N ILE A 194 -3.82 -9.58 6.27
CA ILE A 194 -4.55 -10.47 5.36
C ILE A 194 -3.69 -10.76 4.12
N GLU A 195 -3.13 -9.72 3.48
CA GLU A 195 -2.23 -9.90 2.33
C GLU A 195 -1.00 -10.75 2.66
N TYR A 196 -0.35 -10.46 3.78
CA TYR A 196 0.84 -11.19 4.22
C TYR A 196 0.55 -12.68 4.43
N PHE A 197 -0.48 -13.00 5.22
CA PHE A 197 -0.84 -14.36 5.54
C PHE A 197 -1.48 -15.11 4.37
N ASN A 198 -2.07 -14.40 3.41
CA ASN A 198 -2.50 -14.97 2.13
C ASN A 198 -1.31 -15.53 1.34
N LYS A 199 -0.17 -14.81 1.27
CA LYS A 199 1.05 -15.32 0.63
C LYS A 199 1.60 -16.58 1.29
N LEU A 200 1.33 -16.76 2.59
CA LEU A 200 1.74 -17.93 3.37
C LEU A 200 0.65 -19.01 3.49
N ASN A 201 -0.53 -18.80 2.91
CA ASN A 201 -1.69 -19.68 3.01
C ASN A 201 -2.11 -20.00 4.47
N GLN A 202 -2.01 -19.03 5.38
CA GLN A 202 -2.35 -19.18 6.80
C GLN A 202 -3.80 -18.76 7.08
N LYS A 203 -4.75 -19.65 6.78
CA LYS A 203 -6.19 -19.36 6.80
C LYS A 203 -6.72 -18.77 8.12
N ASP A 204 -6.29 -19.29 9.27
CA ASP A 204 -6.80 -18.82 10.57
C ASP A 204 -6.43 -17.36 10.84
N ARG A 205 -5.22 -16.95 10.46
CA ARG A 205 -4.73 -15.57 10.63
C ARG A 205 -5.39 -14.61 9.64
N ILE A 206 -5.67 -15.09 8.43
CA ILE A 206 -6.46 -14.37 7.43
C ILE A 206 -7.86 -14.11 7.99
N GLN A 207 -8.53 -15.15 8.51
CA GLN A 207 -9.88 -15.05 9.05
C GLN A 207 -9.96 -14.06 10.22
N GLU A 208 -9.03 -14.13 11.18
CA GLU A 208 -8.96 -13.19 12.31
C GLU A 208 -8.97 -11.73 11.86
N SER A 209 -8.15 -11.40 10.85
CA SER A 209 -8.05 -10.04 10.34
C SER A 209 -9.22 -9.65 9.43
N PHE A 210 -9.74 -10.60 8.66
CA PHE A 210 -10.92 -10.42 7.83
C PHE A 210 -12.16 -10.10 8.69
N ASP A 211 -12.36 -10.82 9.79
CA ASP A 211 -13.45 -10.59 10.73
C ASP A 211 -13.32 -9.24 11.43
N PHE A 212 -12.09 -8.84 11.77
CA PHE A 212 -11.83 -7.51 12.33
C PHE A 212 -12.23 -6.40 11.34
N VAL A 213 -11.73 -6.47 10.10
CA VAL A 213 -12.06 -5.49 9.05
C VAL A 213 -13.56 -5.44 8.85
N THR A 214 -14.18 -6.60 8.65
CA THR A 214 -15.62 -6.73 8.41
C THR A 214 -16.45 -6.10 9.52
N THR A 215 -16.17 -6.45 10.77
CA THR A 215 -16.89 -5.93 11.94
C THR A 215 -16.71 -4.41 12.07
N ASN A 216 -15.49 -3.89 11.91
CA ASN A 216 -15.23 -2.46 12.05
C ASN A 216 -15.86 -1.63 10.92
N PHE A 217 -15.72 -2.07 9.67
CA PHE A 217 -16.38 -1.40 8.56
C PHE A 217 -17.90 -1.44 8.74
N LYS A 218 -18.52 -2.61 8.97
CA LYS A 218 -19.98 -2.70 9.18
C LYS A 218 -20.50 -1.75 10.26
N ASN A 219 -19.76 -1.60 11.37
CA ASN A 219 -20.15 -0.72 12.48
C ASN A 219 -20.03 0.78 12.16
N SER A 220 -19.29 1.17 11.12
CA SER A 220 -19.03 2.56 10.74
C SER A 220 -19.57 2.98 9.39
N THR A 221 -19.95 2.01 8.56
CA THR A 221 -20.60 2.21 7.29
C THR A 221 -21.90 2.99 7.48
N LYS A 222 -21.92 4.25 7.06
CA LYS A 222 -23.11 5.12 7.14
C LYS A 222 -23.66 5.47 5.77
N THR A 223 -22.78 5.58 4.79
CA THR A 223 -23.12 6.00 3.43
C THR A 223 -23.12 4.81 2.46
N ILE A 224 -23.69 5.01 1.27
CA ILE A 224 -23.61 4.03 0.18
C ILE A 224 -22.16 3.85 -0.30
N ASP A 225 -21.33 4.89 -0.27
CA ASP A 225 -19.92 4.82 -0.68
C ASP A 225 -19.09 3.97 0.27
N ASP A 226 -19.36 4.05 1.59
CA ASP A 226 -18.76 3.14 2.57
C ASP A 226 -19.14 1.67 2.28
N LYS A 227 -20.39 1.43 1.85
CA LYS A 227 -20.87 0.08 1.48
C LYS A 227 -20.21 -0.42 0.21
N ILE A 228 -19.98 0.45 -0.78
CA ILE A 228 -19.25 0.11 -2.01
C ILE A 228 -17.81 -0.26 -1.68
N ALA A 229 -17.13 0.49 -0.81
CA ALA A 229 -15.78 0.19 -0.37
C ALA A 229 -15.71 -1.17 0.33
N LEU A 230 -16.64 -1.43 1.25
CA LEU A 230 -16.73 -2.71 1.95
C LEU A 230 -17.08 -3.88 1.01
N ALA A 231 -18.01 -3.70 0.07
CA ALA A 231 -18.34 -4.70 -0.93
C ALA A 231 -17.17 -4.98 -1.88
N SER A 232 -16.39 -3.96 -2.25
CA SER A 232 -15.15 -4.12 -3.01
C SER A 232 -14.14 -4.97 -2.26
N PHE A 233 -13.95 -4.70 -0.95
CA PHE A 233 -13.10 -5.51 -0.09
C PHE A 233 -13.53 -6.98 -0.10
N PHE A 234 -14.83 -7.26 0.10
CA PHE A 234 -15.35 -8.62 0.03
C PHE A 234 -15.12 -9.28 -1.34
N ASN A 235 -15.29 -8.57 -2.44
CA ASN A 235 -15.06 -9.11 -3.78
C ASN A 235 -13.59 -9.48 -4.03
N VAL A 236 -12.64 -8.65 -3.59
CA VAL A 236 -11.19 -8.93 -3.68
C VAL A 236 -10.84 -10.22 -2.95
N TRP A 237 -11.51 -10.49 -1.83
CA TRP A 237 -11.30 -11.66 -1.00
C TRP A 237 -12.30 -12.81 -1.29
N ASN A 238 -12.88 -12.83 -2.50
CA ASN A 238 -13.81 -13.87 -2.97
C ASN A 238 -15.03 -14.12 -2.06
N SER A 239 -15.40 -13.14 -1.23
CA SER A 239 -16.57 -13.17 -0.34
C SER A 239 -17.80 -12.58 -1.02
N TYR A 240 -18.08 -13.06 -2.24
CA TYR A 240 -19.11 -12.52 -3.12
C TYR A 240 -20.51 -12.55 -2.50
N ASP A 241 -20.84 -13.59 -1.71
CA ASP A 241 -22.11 -13.68 -1.02
C ASP A 241 -22.31 -12.55 0.00
N THR A 242 -21.26 -12.16 0.71
CA THR A 242 -21.31 -11.07 1.68
C THR A 242 -21.43 -9.71 0.98
N ALA A 243 -20.69 -9.51 -0.12
CA ALA A 243 -20.82 -8.31 -0.97
C ALA A 243 -22.24 -8.19 -1.53
N LYS A 244 -22.79 -9.31 -2.04
CA LYS A 244 -24.15 -9.41 -2.56
C LYS A 244 -25.18 -9.05 -1.49
N GLN A 245 -25.12 -9.67 -0.32
CA GLN A 245 -26.05 -9.40 0.79
C GLN A 245 -26.03 -7.92 1.18
N LEU A 246 -24.84 -7.34 1.36
CA LEU A 246 -24.67 -5.93 1.75
C LEU A 246 -25.34 -4.98 0.76
N LEU A 247 -25.18 -5.20 -0.54
CA LEU A 247 -25.75 -4.32 -1.57
C LEU A 247 -27.23 -4.61 -1.86
N LEU A 248 -27.69 -5.86 -1.68
CA LEU A 248 -29.12 -6.19 -1.79
C LEU A 248 -29.97 -5.49 -0.73
N GLU A 249 -29.44 -5.30 0.48
CA GLU A 249 -30.10 -4.52 1.52
C GLU A 249 -30.31 -3.05 1.14
N GLU A 250 -29.42 -2.48 0.34
CA GLU A 250 -29.58 -1.10 -0.15
C GLU A 250 -30.46 -1.04 -1.39
N PHE A 251 -30.42 -2.08 -2.22
CA PHE A 251 -31.34 -2.23 -3.34
C PHE A 251 -32.80 -2.26 -2.87
N SER A 252 -33.11 -3.00 -1.80
CA SER A 252 -34.48 -3.07 -1.26
C SER A 252 -34.97 -1.75 -0.65
N LYS A 253 -34.05 -0.87 -0.27
CA LYS A 253 -34.33 0.49 0.23
C LYS A 253 -34.28 1.56 -0.86
N ASP A 254 -34.10 1.16 -2.11
CA ASP A 254 -33.91 2.05 -3.27
C ASP A 254 -32.69 2.99 -3.17
N ASN A 255 -31.72 2.69 -2.29
CA ASN A 255 -30.60 3.57 -1.93
C ASN A 255 -29.30 3.30 -2.71
N LEU A 256 -29.35 2.55 -3.81
CA LEU A 256 -28.18 2.35 -4.66
C LEU A 256 -27.87 3.61 -5.46
N ASN A 257 -26.59 3.98 -5.54
CA ASN A 257 -26.07 4.86 -6.58
C ASN A 257 -25.60 4.04 -7.80
N GLU A 258 -25.06 4.71 -8.82
CA GLU A 258 -24.57 4.06 -10.04
C GLU A 258 -23.54 2.96 -9.72
N GLU A 259 -22.47 3.28 -8.98
CA GLU A 259 -21.39 2.32 -8.68
C GLU A 259 -21.89 1.07 -7.96
N ALA A 260 -22.75 1.25 -6.95
CA ALA A 260 -23.33 0.14 -6.20
C ALA A 260 -24.23 -0.74 -7.08
N ALA A 261 -25.01 -0.13 -7.98
CA ALA A 261 -25.86 -0.85 -8.93
C ALA A 261 -25.03 -1.68 -9.91
N PHE A 262 -23.98 -1.09 -10.49
CA PHE A 262 -23.07 -1.80 -11.39
C PHE A 262 -22.31 -2.93 -10.69
N MET A 263 -21.85 -2.71 -9.45
CA MET A 263 -21.16 -3.72 -8.68
C MET A 263 -22.07 -4.91 -8.37
N LEU A 264 -23.27 -4.67 -7.85
CA LEU A 264 -24.22 -5.73 -7.54
C LEU A 264 -24.68 -6.45 -8.83
N ALA A 265 -24.86 -5.74 -9.93
CA ALA A 265 -25.22 -6.33 -11.22
C ALA A 265 -24.15 -7.33 -11.70
N LYS A 266 -22.86 -6.98 -11.56
CA LYS A 266 -21.73 -7.87 -11.87
C LYS A 266 -21.73 -9.10 -10.98
N ILE A 267 -21.93 -8.93 -9.68
CA ILE A 267 -21.97 -10.05 -8.72
C ILE A 267 -23.11 -11.01 -9.08
N LEU A 268 -24.31 -10.51 -9.39
CA LEU A 268 -25.46 -11.35 -9.75
C LEU A 268 -25.31 -12.06 -11.10
N ILE A 269 -24.54 -11.50 -12.04
CA ILE A 269 -24.20 -12.21 -13.28
C ILE A 269 -23.26 -13.39 -13.00
N ALA A 270 -22.29 -13.22 -12.10
CA ALA A 270 -21.36 -14.28 -11.71
C ALA A 270 -22.04 -15.38 -10.88
N ASP A 271 -23.00 -15.02 -10.02
CA ASP A 271 -23.80 -15.93 -9.20
C ASP A 271 -25.16 -16.26 -9.82
N ALA A 272 -25.14 -16.70 -11.09
CA ALA A 272 -26.31 -16.93 -11.94
C ALA A 272 -27.32 -17.98 -11.41
N ASN A 273 -27.09 -18.58 -10.24
CA ASN A 273 -27.83 -19.75 -9.78
C ASN A 273 -29.14 -19.45 -9.03
N LYS A 274 -29.49 -18.21 -8.66
CA LYS A 274 -30.57 -18.02 -7.66
C LYS A 274 -31.56 -16.84 -7.76
N ASN A 275 -31.55 -15.92 -8.75
CA ASN A 275 -32.61 -14.89 -8.75
C ASN A 275 -32.75 -14.07 -10.06
N ASP A 276 -33.36 -14.66 -11.10
CA ASP A 276 -33.53 -14.00 -12.40
C ASP A 276 -34.33 -12.69 -12.32
N GLU A 277 -35.35 -12.62 -11.46
CA GLU A 277 -36.20 -11.42 -11.33
C GLU A 277 -35.44 -10.24 -10.71
N VAL A 278 -34.74 -10.48 -9.60
CA VAL A 278 -33.93 -9.45 -8.92
C VAL A 278 -32.81 -8.99 -9.84
N SER A 279 -32.15 -9.94 -10.53
CA SER A 279 -31.14 -9.64 -11.54
C SER A 279 -31.72 -8.74 -12.63
N ALA A 280 -32.88 -9.08 -13.21
CA ALA A 280 -33.51 -8.28 -14.24
C ALA A 280 -33.85 -6.84 -13.79
N LYS A 281 -34.41 -6.67 -12.58
CA LYS A 281 -34.68 -5.34 -12.02
C LYS A 281 -33.41 -4.52 -11.84
N LEU A 282 -32.34 -5.15 -11.36
CA LEU A 282 -31.08 -4.47 -11.14
C LEU A 282 -30.38 -4.07 -12.45
N GLN A 283 -30.40 -4.93 -13.48
CA GLN A 283 -29.87 -4.57 -14.79
C GLN A 283 -30.59 -3.35 -15.37
N LYS A 284 -31.93 -3.28 -15.24
CA LYS A 284 -32.70 -2.09 -15.65
C LYS A 284 -32.25 -0.85 -14.89
N LYS A 285 -32.08 -0.95 -13.56
CA LYS A 285 -31.59 0.17 -12.75
C LYS A 285 -30.18 0.63 -13.16
N ALA A 286 -29.28 -0.29 -13.51
CA ALA A 286 -27.95 0.06 -14.02
C ALA A 286 -28.02 0.77 -15.40
N ILE A 287 -28.92 0.35 -16.28
CA ILE A 287 -29.20 1.01 -17.56
C ILE A 287 -29.74 2.44 -17.33
N GLU A 288 -30.66 2.60 -16.38
CA GLU A 288 -31.23 3.91 -16.01
C GLU A 288 -30.16 4.87 -15.48
N PHE A 289 -29.21 4.38 -14.68
CA PHE A 289 -28.08 5.19 -14.24
C PHE A 289 -27.14 5.56 -15.38
N ASN A 290 -26.70 4.57 -16.17
CA ASN A 290 -25.71 4.80 -17.21
C ASN A 290 -25.78 3.74 -18.31
N LYS A 291 -26.65 3.96 -19.29
CA LYS A 291 -26.84 3.08 -20.46
C LYS A 291 -25.53 2.80 -21.19
N GLU A 292 -24.70 3.81 -21.45
CA GLU A 292 -23.47 3.67 -22.22
C GLU A 292 -22.47 2.76 -21.50
N ARG A 293 -22.23 3.01 -20.20
CA ARG A 293 -21.37 2.16 -19.38
C ARG A 293 -21.87 0.72 -19.33
N TRP A 294 -23.19 0.53 -19.23
CA TRP A 294 -23.80 -0.79 -19.24
C TRP A 294 -23.61 -1.51 -20.57
N CYS A 295 -23.88 -0.85 -21.70
CA CYS A 295 -23.65 -1.41 -23.02
C CYS A 295 -22.18 -1.77 -23.24
N ASN A 296 -21.26 -0.88 -22.88
CA ASN A 296 -19.82 -1.11 -22.99
C ASN A 296 -19.33 -2.28 -22.13
N TRP A 297 -19.90 -2.43 -20.92
CA TRP A 297 -19.60 -3.56 -20.06
C TRP A 297 -20.09 -4.88 -20.68
N ILE A 298 -21.38 -4.98 -21.04
CA ILE A 298 -21.93 -6.22 -21.58
C ILE A 298 -21.30 -6.60 -22.92
N THR A 299 -20.95 -5.63 -23.78
CA THR A 299 -20.30 -5.90 -25.07
C THR A 299 -19.00 -6.70 -24.90
N LYS A 300 -18.20 -6.40 -23.87
CA LYS A 300 -16.94 -7.10 -23.60
C LYS A 300 -17.16 -8.57 -23.21
N ASP A 301 -18.28 -8.87 -22.56
CA ASP A 301 -18.57 -10.18 -21.98
C ASP A 301 -19.71 -10.93 -22.69
N PHE A 302 -20.27 -10.37 -23.78
CA PHE A 302 -21.53 -10.82 -24.37
C PHE A 302 -21.52 -12.30 -24.76
N GLN A 303 -20.41 -12.78 -25.33
CA GLN A 303 -20.28 -14.18 -25.73
C GLN A 303 -20.28 -15.14 -24.54
N ASN A 304 -19.64 -14.74 -23.44
CA ASN A 304 -19.49 -15.55 -22.22
C ASN A 304 -20.70 -15.48 -21.29
N LEU A 305 -21.59 -14.49 -21.49
CA LEU A 305 -22.77 -14.28 -20.67
C LEU A 305 -23.79 -15.43 -20.83
N GLN A 306 -24.09 -16.14 -19.74
CA GLN A 306 -25.03 -17.27 -19.79
C GLN A 306 -26.50 -16.86 -19.58
N LEU A 307 -26.73 -15.69 -18.98
CA LEU A 307 -28.06 -15.21 -18.61
C LEU A 307 -28.84 -14.69 -19.83
N LYS A 308 -29.86 -15.44 -20.26
CA LYS A 308 -30.67 -15.13 -21.45
C LYS A 308 -31.41 -13.79 -21.35
N HIS A 309 -31.93 -13.43 -20.17
CA HIS A 309 -32.65 -12.16 -19.98
C HIS A 309 -31.72 -10.96 -20.14
N VAL A 310 -30.47 -11.05 -19.68
CA VAL A 310 -29.47 -9.99 -19.82
C VAL A 310 -29.05 -9.83 -21.29
N LYS A 311 -28.85 -10.95 -22.00
CA LYS A 311 -28.63 -10.93 -23.46
C LYS A 311 -29.80 -10.28 -24.20
N GLY A 312 -31.04 -10.63 -23.84
CA GLY A 312 -32.24 -10.02 -24.40
C GLY A 312 -32.31 -8.51 -24.16
N MET A 313 -32.02 -8.06 -22.94
CA MET A 313 -31.95 -6.62 -22.61
C MET A 313 -30.85 -5.90 -23.38
N TYR A 314 -29.69 -6.54 -23.60
CA TYR A 314 -28.63 -5.96 -24.41
C TYR A 314 -29.08 -5.77 -25.86
N CYS A 315 -29.67 -6.81 -26.44
CA CYS A 315 -30.17 -6.76 -27.80
C CYS A 315 -31.26 -5.68 -27.99
N SER A 316 -32.10 -5.42 -26.98
CA SER A 316 -33.13 -4.37 -27.08
C SER A 316 -32.61 -2.96 -26.78
N THR A 317 -31.58 -2.84 -25.94
CA THR A 317 -31.13 -1.54 -25.40
C THR A 317 -29.96 -0.96 -26.19
N CYS A 318 -29.00 -1.80 -26.59
CA CYS A 318 -27.70 -1.37 -27.14
C CYS A 318 -27.61 -1.51 -28.66
N SER A 319 -28.42 -2.35 -29.29
CA SER A 319 -28.38 -2.62 -30.76
C SER A 319 -29.01 -1.52 -31.63
N GLN A 320 -29.32 -0.35 -31.06
CA GLN A 320 -29.86 0.81 -31.77
C GLN A 320 -28.80 1.92 -31.97
N GLN A 321 -27.52 1.56 -32.04
CA GLN A 321 -26.44 2.48 -32.42
C GLN A 321 -25.95 2.19 -33.82
#